data_AF-A0A853EMI7-F1
#
_entry.id   AF-A0A853EMI7-F1
#
_cell.length_a   1.000
_cell.length_b   1.000
_cell.length_c   1.000
_cell.angle_alpha   90.00
_cell.angle_beta   90.00
_cell.angle_gamma   90.00
#
_symmetry.space_group_name_H-M   'P 1'
#
loop_
_entity.id
_entity.type
_entity.pdbx_description
1 polymer ?
#
loop_
_entity_poly.entity_id
_entity_poly.type
_entity_poly.pdbx_seq_one_letter_code
_entity_poly.pdbx_strand_id
1 'polypeptide(L)'
;MTPPRSRGCFKRIGQELGVNPETLRGWVRQAQVDAGQRPGMSTAQAERLAELEAENRELRRANAILRTASAFFAAELDRPSR
;
A
#
# COMPACT_ATOMS: atom_id res chain seq x y z
N MET A 1 26.48 23.14 12.70
CA MET A 1 26.56 22.33 13.93
C MET A 1 25.94 20.97 13.63
N THR A 2 26.77 19.97 13.32
CA THR A 2 26.30 18.60 13.04
C THR A 2 25.86 18.00 14.37
N PRO A 3 24.61 17.53 14.54
CA PRO A 3 24.20 16.95 15.82
C PRO A 3 25.08 15.72 16.12
N PRO A 4 25.55 15.56 17.37
CA PRO A 4 26.39 14.45 17.73
C PRO A 4 25.63 13.15 17.46
N ARG A 5 26.20 12.27 16.64
CA ARG A 5 25.71 10.89 16.49
C ARG A 5 25.94 10.14 17.80
N SER A 6 25.03 10.36 18.75
CA SER A 6 24.99 9.67 20.03
C SER A 6 24.76 8.18 19.77
N ARG A 7 25.85 7.41 19.73
CA ARG A 7 25.81 5.95 19.75
C ARG A 7 25.07 5.55 21.04
N GLY A 8 23.81 5.12 20.92
CA GLY A 8 22.97 4.71 22.06
C GLY A 8 21.65 5.46 22.25
N CYS A 9 21.36 6.50 21.47
CA CYS A 9 20.10 7.27 21.57
C CYS A 9 18.84 6.39 21.51
N PHE A 10 18.73 5.52 20.49
CA PHE A 10 17.60 4.61 20.34
C PHE A 10 17.47 3.60 21.48
N LYS A 11 18.59 3.18 22.08
CA LYS A 11 18.58 2.24 23.21
C LYS A 11 17.97 2.90 24.45
N ARG A 12 18.39 4.12 24.75
CA ARG A 12 17.90 4.88 25.91
C ARG A 12 16.42 5.23 25.74
N ILE A 13 16.06 5.84 24.61
CA ILE A 13 14.68 6.25 24.35
C ILE A 13 13.76 5.03 24.26
N GLY A 14 14.22 3.94 23.62
CA GLY A 14 13.47 2.69 23.61
C GLY A 14 13.19 2.15 25.01
N GLN A 15 14.18 2.17 25.91
CA GLN A 15 14.00 1.77 27.30
C GLN A 15 13.02 2.69 28.06
N GLU A 16 13.13 4.01 27.89
CA GLU A 16 12.23 4.98 28.52
C GLU A 16 10.77 4.81 28.04
N LEU A 17 10.58 4.48 26.77
CA LEU A 17 9.26 4.26 26.17
C LEU A 17 8.74 2.82 26.29
N GLY A 18 9.55 1.89 26.81
CA GLY A 18 9.21 0.46 26.82
C GLY A 18 9.14 -0.18 25.43
N VAL A 19 9.77 0.42 24.42
CA VAL A 19 9.77 -0.04 23.02
C VAL A 19 11.13 -0.64 22.68
N ASN A 20 11.13 -1.71 21.89
CA ASN A 20 12.38 -2.28 21.37
C ASN A 20 13.15 -1.20 20.58
N PRO A 21 14.44 -0.94 20.88
CA PRO A 21 15.24 0.07 20.19
C PRO A 21 15.30 -0.07 18.66
N GLU A 22 15.24 -1.30 18.14
CA GLU A 22 15.23 -1.55 16.69
C GLU A 22 13.87 -1.21 16.06
N THR A 23 12.76 -1.47 16.76
CA THR A 23 11.42 -1.01 16.34
C THR A 23 11.37 0.51 16.25
N LEU A 24 11.88 1.20 17.27
CA LEU A 24 11.95 2.67 17.28
C LEU A 24 12.82 3.19 16.12
N ARG A 25 13.96 2.55 15.85
CA ARG A 25 14.81 2.89 14.71
C ARG A 25 14.08 2.71 13.38
N GLY A 26 13.28 1.65 13.26
CA GLY A 26 12.41 1.40 12.11
C GLY A 26 11.41 2.54 11.89
N TRP A 27 10.68 2.94 12.93
CA TRP A 27 9.72 4.06 12.85
C TRP A 27 10.38 5.38 12.48
N VAL A 28 11.54 5.71 13.07
CA VAL A 28 12.27 6.93 12.70
C VAL A 28 12.73 6.88 11.24
N ARG A 29 13.17 5.71 10.75
CA ARG A 29 13.53 5.54 9.34
C ARG A 29 12.31 5.74 8.43
N GLN A 30 11.15 5.19 8.78
CA GLN A 30 9.92 5.38 8.00
C GLN A 30 9.49 6.85 8.02
N ALA A 31 9.52 7.51 9.17
CA ALA A 31 9.20 8.93 9.29
C ALA A 31 10.12 9.82 8.43
N GLN A 32 11.41 9.45 8.30
CA GLN A 32 12.33 10.14 7.37
C GLN A 32 11.95 9.93 5.90
N VAL A 33 11.45 8.74 5.54
CA VAL A 33 10.94 8.48 4.20
C VAL A 33 9.66 9.28 3.94
N ASP A 34 8.73 9.27 4.88
CA ASP A 34 7.47 10.01 4.81
C ASP A 34 7.71 11.52 4.71
N ALA A 35 8.75 12.04 5.38
CA ALA A 35 9.17 13.44 5.29
C ALA A 35 10.04 13.76 4.05
N GLY A 36 10.28 12.79 3.15
CA GLY A 36 11.11 12.99 1.95
C GLY A 36 12.61 13.17 2.23
N GLN A 37 13.07 12.95 3.46
CA GLN A 37 14.47 13.09 3.86
C GLN A 37 15.31 11.86 3.50
N ARG A 38 14.65 10.76 3.13
CA ARG A 38 15.30 9.50 2.77
C ARG A 38 14.53 8.85 1.63
N PRO A 39 15.22 8.22 0.65
CA PRO A 39 14.54 7.43 -0.37
C PRO A 39 13.86 6.21 0.26
N GLY A 40 12.67 5.90 -0.24
CA GLY A 40 11.85 4.77 0.18
C GLY A 40 10.40 4.97 -0.25
N MET A 41 9.57 3.95 -0.04
CA MET A 41 8.13 4.06 -0.19
C MET A 41 7.55 4.72 1.06
N SER A 42 6.86 5.84 0.88
CA SER A 42 6.16 6.48 1.99
C SER A 42 4.92 5.70 2.37
N THR A 43 4.47 5.90 3.61
CA THR A 43 3.23 5.30 4.12
C THR A 43 2.04 5.66 3.24
N ALA A 44 1.92 6.92 2.83
CA ALA A 44 0.86 7.39 1.93
C ALA A 44 0.92 6.75 0.53
N GLN A 45 2.13 6.50 -0.01
CA GLN A 45 2.28 5.78 -1.28
C GLN A 45 1.83 4.33 -1.17
N ALA A 46 2.17 3.66 -0.07
CA ALA A 46 1.75 2.29 0.19
C ALA A 46 0.23 2.17 0.33
N GLU A 47 -0.40 3.08 1.08
CA GLU A 47 -1.86 3.16 1.22
C GLU A 47 -2.54 3.38 -0.13
N ARG A 48 -2.06 4.36 -0.90
CA ARG A 48 -2.64 4.65 -2.22
C ARG A 48 -2.49 3.46 -3.19
N LEU A 49 -1.36 2.76 -3.14
CA LEU A 49 -1.18 1.56 -3.95
C LEU A 49 -2.19 0.47 -3.56
N ALA A 50 -2.38 0.22 -2.26
CA ALA A 50 -3.33 -0.77 -1.78
C ALA A 50 -4.78 -0.44 -2.18
N GLU A 51 -5.18 0.83 -2.12
CA GLU A 51 -6.48 1.30 -2.61
C GLU A 51 -6.65 1.02 -4.10
N LEU A 52 -5.66 1.41 -4.92
CA LEU A 52 -5.71 1.22 -6.37
C LEU A 52 -5.74 -0.25 -6.74
N GLU A 53 -5.01 -1.10 -6.03
CA GLU A 53 -5.07 -2.55 -6.23
C GLU A 53 -6.45 -3.11 -5.87
N ALA A 54 -7.09 -2.60 -4.83
CA ALA A 54 -8.45 -3.00 -4.46
C ALA A 54 -9.47 -2.59 -5.52
N GLU A 55 -9.42 -1.34 -5.99
CA GLU A 55 -10.27 -0.83 -7.06
C GLU A 55 -10.06 -1.62 -8.35
N ASN A 56 -8.82 -1.90 -8.73
CA ASN A 56 -8.51 -2.66 -9.94
C ASN A 56 -9.08 -4.09 -9.89
N ARG A 57 -9.01 -4.75 -8.71
CA ARG A 57 -9.63 -6.07 -8.52
C ARG A 57 -11.13 -6.01 -8.73
N GLU A 58 -11.80 -5.00 -8.19
CA GLU A 58 -13.24 -4.86 -8.31
C GLU A 58 -13.66 -4.56 -9.76
N LEU A 59 -12.97 -3.63 -10.42
CA LEU A 59 -13.18 -3.32 -11.83
C LEU A 59 -12.98 -4.54 -12.73
N ARG A 60 -11.99 -5.39 -12.44
CA ARG A 60 -11.79 -6.63 -13.18
C ARG A 60 -12.93 -7.63 -12.98
N ARG A 61 -13.46 -7.76 -11.76
CA ARG A 61 -14.63 -8.60 -11.47
C ARG A 61 -15.87 -8.10 -12.21
N ALA A 62 -16.17 -6.81 -12.12
CA ALA A 62 -17.30 -6.20 -12.82
C ALA A 62 -17.20 -6.40 -14.34
N ASN A 63 -16.01 -6.15 -14.91
CA ASN A 63 -15.78 -6.38 -16.34
C ASN A 63 -15.97 -7.84 -16.75
N ALA A 64 -15.56 -8.81 -15.92
CA ALA A 64 -15.75 -10.22 -16.22
C ALA A 64 -17.25 -10.60 -16.28
N ILE A 65 -18.05 -10.07 -15.35
CA ILE A 65 -19.50 -10.27 -15.33
C ILE A 65 -20.13 -9.66 -16.58
N LEU A 66 -19.80 -8.39 -16.88
CA LEU A 66 -20.33 -7.70 -18.05
C LEU A 66 -19.99 -8.41 -19.36
N ARG A 67 -18.74 -8.85 -19.53
CA ARG A 67 -18.32 -9.61 -20.72
C ARG A 67 -19.08 -10.91 -20.86
N THR A 68 -19.27 -11.63 -19.75
CA THR A 68 -20.05 -12.89 -19.74
C THR A 68 -21.50 -12.62 -20.14
N ALA A 69 -22.12 -11.59 -19.58
CA ALA A 69 -23.49 -11.20 -19.93
C ALA A 69 -23.62 -10.78 -21.40
N SER A 70 -22.71 -9.95 -21.90
CA SER A 70 -22.68 -9.56 -23.31
C SER A 70 -22.54 -10.75 -24.25
N ALA A 71 -21.66 -11.70 -23.92
CA ALA A 71 -21.49 -12.93 -24.70
C ALA A 71 -22.76 -13.78 -24.71
N PHE A 72 -23.44 -13.91 -23.56
CA PHE A 72 -24.71 -14.61 -23.45
C PHE A 72 -25.79 -13.98 -24.35
N PHE A 73 -25.97 -12.65 -24.27
CA PHE A 73 -26.97 -11.95 -25.09
C PHE A 73 -26.66 -12.00 -26.57
N ALA A 74 -25.39 -11.89 -26.97
CA ALA A 74 -24.99 -12.02 -28.37
C ALA A 74 -25.34 -13.43 -28.93
N ALA A 75 -25.08 -14.48 -28.14
CA ALA A 75 -25.43 -15.85 -28.53
C ALA A 75 -26.95 -16.09 -28.61
N GLU A 76 -27.73 -15.46 -27.75
CA GLU A 76 -29.21 -15.53 -27.80
C GLU A 76 -29.75 -14.84 -29.07
N LEU A 77 -29.18 -13.69 -29.46
CA LEU A 77 -29.57 -12.95 -30.67
C LEU A 77 -29.24 -13.69 -31.97
N ASP A 78 -28.14 -14.46 -32.01
CA ASP A 78 -27.73 -15.25 -33.17
C ASP A 78 -28.56 -16.54 -33.34
N ARG A 79 -29.42 -16.90 -32.39
CA ARG A 79 -30.30 -18.08 -32.50
C ARG A 79 -31.55 -17.70 -33.30
N PRO A 80 -31.80 -18.32 -34.47
CA PRO A 80 -32.99 -18.01 -35.25
C PRO A 80 -34.24 -18.38 -34.44
N SER A 81 -35.15 -17.42 -34.26
CA SER A 81 -36.49 -17.67 -33.76
C SER A 81 -37.19 -18.65 -34.71
N ARG A 82 -37.57 -19.81 -34.17
CA ARG A 82 -38.33 -20.83 -34.91
C ARG A 82 -39.80 -20.48 -34.94
#